data_AF-A0A3M1H4C9-F1
#
_entry.id   AF-A0A3M1H4C9-F1
#
_cell.length_a   1.000
_cell.length_b   1.000
_cell.length_c   1.000
_cell.angle_alpha   90.00
_cell.angle_beta   90.00
_cell.angle_gamma   90.00
#
_symmetry.space_group_name_H-M   'P 1'
#
loop_
_entity.id
_entity.type
_entity.pdbx_description
1 polymer ?
#
loop_
_entity_poly.entity_id
_entity_poly.type
_entity_poly.pdbx_seq_one_letter_code
_entity_poly.pdbx_strand_id
1 'polypeptide(L)'
;MRIAVISDIHANADALEAVLADIEAQGAERIVCLGDVVGYGAEPNRCCAALREREVLTVAGNHDYAAIGKTNINYFNAYAREATLWTRKVLEEDNRAFLTALGLVEVQDGFTMVHGTLYAPELFDYILTTYDAYLSLQLLETPVCFLGHSHVPINFVWDETVTFHHETDFVIAPR
;
A
#
# COMPACT_ATOMS: atom_id res chain seq x y z
N MET A 1 21.34 1.98 -4.49
CA MET A 1 20.14 1.25 -4.06
C MET A 1 18.95 1.86 -4.75
N ARG A 2 18.31 1.11 -5.66
CA ARG A 2 17.04 1.48 -6.30
C ARG A 2 15.91 0.64 -5.71
N ILE A 3 14.87 1.28 -5.17
CA ILE A 3 13.69 0.62 -4.61
C ILE A 3 12.49 0.96 -5.50
N ALA A 4 11.72 -0.05 -5.89
CA ALA A 4 10.41 0.13 -6.49
C ALA A 4 9.33 0.08 -5.41
N VAL A 5 8.41 1.06 -5.45
CA VAL A 5 7.29 1.16 -4.52
C VAL A 5 6.01 0.97 -5.34
N ILE A 6 5.18 0.00 -4.94
CA ILE A 6 3.88 -0.28 -5.58
C ILE A 6 2.76 -0.28 -4.52
N SER A 7 1.52 -0.07 -4.94
CA SER A 7 0.35 -0.05 -4.06
C SER A 7 -0.91 -0.37 -4.85
N ASP A 8 -2.01 -0.71 -4.15
CA ASP A 8 -3.36 -0.72 -4.71
C ASP A 8 -3.47 -1.64 -5.93
N ILE A 9 -2.89 -2.84 -5.81
CA ILE A 9 -2.88 -3.87 -6.85
C ILE A 9 -4.31 -4.33 -7.15
N HIS A 10 -5.16 -4.41 -6.11
CA HIS A 10 -6.59 -4.72 -6.20
C HIS A 10 -6.87 -5.96 -7.06
N ALA A 11 -6.15 -7.05 -6.76
CA ALA A 11 -6.33 -8.35 -7.40
C ALA A 11 -6.29 -8.30 -8.95
N ASN A 12 -5.57 -7.33 -9.52
CA ASN A 12 -5.32 -7.21 -10.96
C ASN A 12 -3.96 -7.82 -11.28
N ALA A 13 -3.94 -9.13 -11.56
CA ALA A 13 -2.69 -9.85 -11.77
C ALA A 13 -1.99 -9.42 -13.06
N ASP A 14 -2.74 -9.13 -14.12
CA ASP A 14 -2.17 -8.68 -15.39
C ASP A 14 -1.47 -7.31 -15.25
N ALA A 15 -2.05 -6.38 -14.49
CA ALA A 15 -1.40 -5.10 -14.20
C ALA A 15 -0.15 -5.28 -13.31
N LEU A 16 -0.22 -6.15 -12.31
CA LEU A 16 0.92 -6.46 -11.45
C LEU A 16 2.06 -7.07 -12.26
N GLU A 17 1.79 -8.04 -13.13
CA GLU A 17 2.80 -8.67 -13.98
C GLU A 17 3.48 -7.68 -14.92
N ALA A 18 2.70 -6.78 -15.54
CA ALA A 18 3.25 -5.72 -16.37
C ALA A 18 4.17 -4.77 -15.59
N VAL A 19 3.77 -4.37 -14.37
CA VAL A 19 4.58 -3.50 -13.50
C VAL A 19 5.83 -4.21 -13.00
N LEU A 20 5.74 -5.49 -12.60
CA LEU A 20 6.91 -6.26 -12.15
C LEU A 20 7.95 -6.42 -13.26
N ALA A 21 7.51 -6.62 -14.51
CA ALA A 21 8.41 -6.68 -15.67
C ALA A 21 9.10 -5.33 -15.92
N ASP A 22 8.39 -4.20 -15.79
CA ASP A 22 8.98 -2.87 -15.90
C ASP A 22 9.99 -2.60 -14.77
N ILE A 23 9.64 -2.96 -13.53
CA ILE A 23 10.53 -2.84 -12.36
C ILE A 23 11.85 -3.60 -12.58
N GLU A 24 11.79 -4.81 -13.14
CA GLU A 24 12.97 -5.60 -13.49
C GLU A 24 13.80 -4.91 -14.58
N ALA A 25 13.16 -4.41 -15.64
CA ALA A 25 13.84 -3.69 -16.72
C ALA A 25 14.52 -2.40 -16.24
N GLN A 26 13.96 -1.74 -15.22
CA GLN A 26 14.51 -0.56 -14.57
C GLN A 26 15.66 -0.89 -13.59
N GLY A 27 15.91 -2.17 -13.29
CA GLY A 27 16.98 -2.61 -12.41
C GLY A 27 16.76 -2.22 -10.94
N ALA A 28 15.52 -2.25 -10.46
CA ALA A 28 15.26 -2.08 -9.03
C ALA A 28 15.84 -3.26 -8.25
N GLU A 29 16.54 -2.96 -7.14
CA GLU A 29 17.18 -3.95 -6.28
C GLU A 29 16.22 -4.48 -5.21
N ARG A 30 15.16 -3.73 -4.91
CA ARG A 30 14.12 -4.08 -3.93
C ARG A 30 12.75 -3.62 -4.41
N ILE A 31 11.72 -4.34 -4.00
CA ILE A 31 10.32 -4.00 -4.24
C ILE A 31 9.62 -3.95 -2.88
N VAL A 32 8.82 -2.93 -2.66
CA VAL A 32 7.93 -2.82 -1.50
C VAL A 32 6.50 -2.56 -1.96
N CYS A 33 5.52 -3.13 -1.25
CA CYS A 33 4.10 -2.97 -1.53
C CYS A 33 3.39 -2.28 -0.36
N LEU A 34 2.58 -1.27 -0.67
CA LEU A 34 1.86 -0.46 0.32
C LEU A 34 0.45 -0.99 0.60
N GLY A 35 0.16 -2.23 0.22
CA GLY A 35 -1.10 -2.91 0.53
C GLY A 35 -2.16 -2.78 -0.55
N ASP A 36 -3.36 -3.26 -0.19
CA ASP A 36 -4.46 -3.53 -1.11
C ASP A 36 -4.02 -4.44 -2.25
N VAL A 37 -3.39 -5.56 -1.86
CA VAL A 37 -3.00 -6.63 -2.78
C VAL A 37 -4.25 -7.28 -3.38
N VAL A 38 -5.29 -7.41 -2.58
CA VAL A 38 -6.60 -7.95 -2.96
C VAL A 38 -7.70 -6.89 -2.84
N GLY A 39 -8.88 -7.17 -3.40
CA GLY A 39 -10.00 -6.23 -3.46
C GLY A 39 -10.33 -5.90 -4.91
N TYR A 40 -11.59 -5.61 -5.20
CA TYR A 40 -12.14 -5.35 -6.55
C TYR A 40 -11.90 -6.43 -7.63
N GLY A 41 -10.65 -6.65 -8.05
CA GLY A 41 -10.25 -7.60 -9.10
C GLY A 41 -10.49 -9.07 -8.75
N ALA A 42 -10.41 -9.91 -9.78
CA ALA A 42 -10.81 -11.31 -9.72
C ALA A 42 -9.64 -12.28 -9.47
N GLU A 43 -8.41 -11.79 -9.26
CA GLU A 43 -7.21 -12.65 -9.20
C GLU A 43 -6.41 -12.50 -7.89
N PRO A 44 -7.06 -12.54 -6.71
CA PRO A 44 -6.40 -12.29 -5.44
C PRO A 44 -5.27 -13.29 -5.15
N ASN A 45 -5.47 -14.58 -5.49
CA ASN A 45 -4.47 -15.60 -5.25
C ASN A 45 -3.23 -15.44 -6.13
N ARG A 46 -3.37 -15.04 -7.40
CA ARG A 46 -2.23 -14.77 -8.30
C ARG A 46 -1.42 -13.60 -7.77
N CYS A 47 -2.07 -12.51 -7.36
CA CYS A 47 -1.38 -11.35 -6.80
C CYS A 47 -0.63 -11.68 -5.50
N CYS A 48 -1.30 -12.34 -4.54
CA CYS A 48 -0.65 -12.76 -3.29
C CYS A 48 0.53 -13.71 -3.53
N ALA A 49 0.37 -14.71 -4.40
CA ALA A 49 1.45 -15.64 -4.74
C ALA A 49 2.63 -14.90 -5.37
N ALA A 50 2.38 -14.00 -6.32
CA ALA A 50 3.43 -13.23 -7.00
C ALA A 50 4.27 -12.38 -6.05
N LEU A 51 3.64 -11.74 -5.04
CA LEU A 51 4.36 -10.97 -4.01
C LEU A 51 5.15 -11.89 -3.06
N ARG A 52 4.55 -13.01 -2.62
CA ARG A 52 5.19 -13.97 -1.72
C ARG A 52 6.42 -14.63 -2.34
N GLU A 53 6.31 -15.10 -3.58
CA GLU A 53 7.39 -15.76 -4.32
C GLU A 53 8.61 -14.85 -4.52
N ARG A 54 8.38 -13.53 -4.55
CA ARG A 54 9.42 -12.49 -4.69
C ARG A 54 9.84 -11.88 -3.36
N GLU A 55 9.31 -12.39 -2.24
CA GLU A 55 9.57 -11.89 -0.89
C GLU A 55 9.36 -10.36 -0.79
N VAL A 56 8.33 -9.84 -1.46
CA VAL A 56 8.02 -8.40 -1.47
C VAL A 56 7.56 -7.98 -0.09
N LEU A 57 8.29 -7.07 0.54
CA LEU A 57 7.88 -6.48 1.80
C LEU A 57 6.58 -5.70 1.61
N THR A 58 5.55 -6.07 2.35
CA THR A 58 4.18 -5.60 2.13
C THR A 58 3.56 -5.15 3.45
N VAL A 59 2.95 -3.96 3.49
CA VAL A 59 2.02 -3.57 4.55
C VAL A 59 0.59 -3.90 4.14
N ALA A 60 -0.31 -4.09 5.10
CA ALA A 60 -1.71 -4.33 4.82
C ALA A 60 -2.44 -3.07 4.40
N GLY A 61 -3.28 -3.18 3.37
CA GLY A 61 -4.33 -2.21 3.08
C GLY A 61 -5.68 -2.58 3.70
N ASN A 62 -6.67 -1.70 3.53
CA ASN A 62 -8.01 -1.92 4.09
C ASN A 62 -8.70 -3.10 3.43
N HIS A 63 -8.51 -3.34 2.14
CA HIS A 63 -9.09 -4.49 1.44
C HIS A 63 -8.42 -5.81 1.83
N ASP A 64 -7.11 -5.80 2.12
CA ASP A 64 -6.41 -6.98 2.65
C ASP A 64 -6.99 -7.39 4.00
N TYR A 65 -7.09 -6.44 4.93
CA TYR A 65 -7.69 -6.67 6.25
C TYR A 65 -9.17 -7.04 6.14
N ALA A 66 -9.90 -6.46 5.20
CA ALA A 66 -11.28 -6.82 4.92
C ALA A 66 -11.38 -8.27 4.44
N ALA A 67 -10.48 -8.74 3.58
CA ALA A 67 -10.47 -10.10 3.05
C ALA A 67 -10.20 -11.18 4.10
N ILE A 68 -9.52 -10.83 5.21
CA ILE A 68 -9.25 -11.76 6.33
C ILE A 68 -10.07 -11.45 7.59
N GLY A 69 -11.01 -10.51 7.52
CA GLY A 69 -12.00 -10.25 8.58
C GLY A 69 -11.50 -9.38 9.73
N LYS A 70 -10.40 -8.63 9.56
CA LYS A 70 -9.86 -7.70 10.56
C LYS A 70 -10.48 -6.29 10.51
N THR A 71 -11.25 -5.95 9.48
CA THR A 71 -11.95 -4.65 9.40
C THR A 71 -13.44 -4.77 9.07
N ASN A 72 -14.19 -3.72 9.42
CA ASN A 72 -15.63 -3.62 9.20
C ASN A 72 -15.94 -3.17 7.77
N ILE A 73 -16.55 -4.05 6.99
CA ILE A 73 -16.91 -3.81 5.59
C ILE A 73 -18.23 -3.03 5.40
N ASN A 74 -18.90 -2.60 6.47
CA ASN A 74 -20.15 -1.85 6.38
C ASN A 74 -19.94 -0.42 5.87
N TYR A 75 -18.73 0.13 6.01
CA TYR A 75 -18.36 1.45 5.49
C TYR A 75 -17.91 1.40 4.02
N PHE A 76 -17.77 0.20 3.45
CA PHE A 76 -17.34 0.03 2.06
C PHE A 76 -18.53 0.32 1.14
N ASN A 77 -18.22 0.86 -0.05
CA ASN A 77 -19.22 0.94 -1.11
C ASN A 77 -19.71 -0.48 -1.49
N ALA A 78 -20.88 -0.56 -2.13
CA ALA A 78 -21.51 -1.85 -2.43
C ALA A 78 -20.60 -2.79 -3.24
N TYR A 79 -19.86 -2.27 -4.23
CA TYR A 79 -18.98 -3.07 -5.06
C TYR A 79 -17.77 -3.61 -4.29
N ALA A 80 -17.12 -2.75 -3.50
CA ALA A 80 -16.01 -3.13 -2.63
C ALA A 80 -16.41 -4.20 -1.61
N ARG A 81 -17.61 -4.08 -1.04
CA ARG A 81 -18.15 -5.04 -0.07
C ARG A 81 -18.43 -6.40 -0.72
N GLU A 82 -19.11 -6.43 -1.86
CA GLU A 82 -19.38 -7.68 -2.58
C GLU A 82 -18.10 -8.36 -3.07
N ALA A 83 -17.15 -7.58 -3.60
CA ALA A 83 -15.83 -8.08 -3.99
C ALA A 83 -15.11 -8.70 -2.78
N THR A 84 -15.12 -8.03 -1.62
CA THR A 84 -14.52 -8.58 -0.38
C THR A 84 -15.18 -9.90 0.03
N LEU A 85 -16.51 -9.99 -0.01
CA LEU A 85 -17.24 -11.20 0.35
C LEU A 85 -16.93 -12.36 -0.61
N TRP A 86 -16.71 -12.06 -1.88
CA TRP A 86 -16.26 -13.04 -2.87
C TRP A 86 -14.80 -13.45 -2.63
N THR A 87 -13.89 -12.49 -2.47
CA THR A 87 -12.46 -12.70 -2.18
C THR A 87 -12.26 -13.59 -0.95
N ARG A 88 -13.04 -13.37 0.11
CA ARG A 88 -13.05 -14.22 1.31
C ARG A 88 -13.30 -15.70 1.01
N LYS A 89 -14.12 -16.02 0.00
CA LYS A 89 -14.50 -17.40 -0.36
C LYS A 89 -13.44 -18.08 -1.22
N VAL A 90 -12.73 -17.34 -2.06
CA VAL A 90 -11.78 -17.89 -3.04
C VAL A 90 -10.32 -17.87 -2.57
N LEU A 91 -10.01 -17.08 -1.52
CA LEU A 91 -8.67 -17.00 -0.94
C LEU A 91 -8.18 -18.36 -0.45
N GLU A 92 -7.07 -18.81 -1.03
CA GLU A 92 -6.34 -20.02 -0.63
C GLU A 92 -5.68 -19.84 0.74
N GLU A 93 -5.43 -20.94 1.44
CA GLU A 93 -4.95 -20.94 2.83
C GLU A 93 -3.63 -20.20 2.99
N ASP A 94 -2.65 -20.47 2.13
CA ASP A 94 -1.36 -19.80 2.20
C ASP A 94 -1.45 -18.29 1.95
N ASN A 95 -2.31 -17.88 1.01
CA ASN A 95 -2.51 -16.46 0.71
C ASN A 95 -3.28 -15.75 1.83
N ARG A 96 -4.22 -16.45 2.48
CA ARG A 96 -4.87 -15.97 3.70
C ARG A 96 -3.87 -15.81 4.84
N ALA A 97 -2.96 -16.77 5.01
CA ALA A 97 -1.91 -16.70 6.02
C ALA A 97 -0.97 -15.50 5.76
N PHE A 98 -0.57 -15.28 4.50
CA PHE A 98 0.19 -14.12 4.09
C PHE A 98 -0.51 -12.80 4.45
N LEU A 99 -1.76 -12.59 4.03
CA LEU A 99 -2.52 -11.38 4.36
C LEU A 99 -2.74 -11.22 5.88
N THR A 100 -2.84 -12.33 6.62
CA THR A 100 -3.00 -12.30 8.07
C THR A 100 -1.75 -11.82 8.80
N ALA A 101 -0.57 -12.09 8.24
CA ALA A 101 0.72 -11.73 8.81
C ALA A 101 1.13 -10.27 8.54
N LEU A 102 0.49 -9.60 7.58
CA LEU A 102 0.80 -8.22 7.23
C LEU A 102 0.55 -7.26 8.42
N GLY A 103 1.53 -6.40 8.69
CA GLY A 103 1.43 -5.27 9.61
C GLY A 103 0.83 -4.04 8.94
N LEU A 104 0.38 -3.08 9.75
CA LEU A 104 -0.16 -1.80 9.26
C LEU A 104 0.93 -0.79 8.91
N VAL A 105 2.03 -0.82 9.66
CA VAL A 105 3.16 0.10 9.53
C VAL A 105 4.44 -0.72 9.57
N GLU A 106 5.33 -0.47 8.63
CA GLU A 106 6.67 -1.07 8.59
C GLU A 106 7.72 0.03 8.48
N VAL A 107 8.86 -0.16 9.15
CA VAL A 107 10.00 0.77 9.11
C VAL A 107 11.20 0.02 8.58
N GLN A 108 11.82 0.54 7.53
CA GLN A 108 12.95 -0.08 6.85
C GLN A 108 13.99 0.98 6.52
N ASP A 109 15.25 0.74 6.90
CA ASP A 109 16.46 1.45 6.44
C ASP A 109 16.24 2.87 5.86
N GLY A 110 15.71 3.78 6.68
CA GLY A 110 15.52 5.19 6.32
C GLY A 110 14.17 5.60 5.73
N PHE A 111 13.18 4.70 5.67
CA PHE A 111 11.80 5.03 5.29
C PHE A 111 10.75 4.26 6.10
N THR A 112 9.55 4.83 6.14
CA THR A 112 8.35 4.22 6.74
C THR A 112 7.37 3.84 5.63
N MET A 113 6.63 2.75 5.82
CA MET A 113 5.57 2.29 4.94
C MET A 113 4.26 2.23 5.70
N VAL A 114 3.18 2.73 5.10
CA VAL A 114 1.82 2.59 5.60
C VAL A 114 0.85 2.62 4.43
N HIS A 115 -0.33 2.03 4.54
CA HIS A 115 -1.28 2.07 3.43
C HIS A 115 -1.95 3.45 3.26
N GLY A 116 -2.65 3.94 4.30
CA GLY A 116 -3.39 5.20 4.23
C GLY A 116 -2.72 6.36 4.97
N THR A 117 -2.53 6.20 6.29
CA THR A 117 -2.10 7.26 7.19
C THR A 117 -1.28 6.70 8.36
N LEU A 118 -0.28 7.43 8.85
CA LEU A 118 0.42 7.10 10.10
C LEU A 118 -0.39 7.48 11.34
N TYR A 119 -1.31 8.44 11.19
CA TYR A 119 -2.23 8.81 12.26
C TYR A 119 -3.40 7.81 12.31
N ALA A 120 -3.46 6.99 13.38
CA ALA A 120 -4.46 5.92 13.55
C ALA A 120 -4.54 4.98 12.32
N PRO A 121 -3.45 4.26 12.00
CA PRO A 121 -3.31 3.51 10.75
C PRO A 121 -4.39 2.44 10.52
N GLU A 122 -5.02 1.94 11.58
CA GLU A 122 -6.13 0.98 11.52
C GLU A 122 -7.42 1.55 10.92
N LEU A 123 -7.54 2.89 10.82
CA LEU A 123 -8.68 3.55 10.19
C LEU A 123 -8.55 3.64 8.68
N PHE A 124 -7.31 3.56 8.16
CA PHE A 124 -7.01 3.71 6.73
C PHE A 124 -7.57 5.02 6.14
N ASP A 125 -7.52 6.12 6.89
CA ASP A 125 -7.97 7.41 6.34
C ASP A 125 -7.08 7.84 5.16
N TYR A 126 -7.70 8.49 4.18
CA TYR A 126 -6.99 9.08 3.06
C TYR A 126 -6.20 10.32 3.48
N ILE A 127 -5.02 10.50 2.90
CA ILE A 127 -4.31 11.78 2.94
C ILE A 127 -4.58 12.52 1.63
N LEU A 128 -5.53 13.47 1.66
CA LEU A 128 -5.92 14.25 0.47
C LEU A 128 -5.60 15.74 0.61
N THR A 129 -5.35 16.20 1.83
CA THR A 129 -5.06 17.59 2.14
C THR A 129 -3.75 17.73 2.92
N THR A 130 -3.20 18.94 2.94
CA THR A 130 -2.02 19.25 3.75
C THR A 130 -2.28 19.11 5.25
N TYR A 131 -3.54 19.21 5.70
CA TYR A 131 -3.93 18.97 7.09
C TYR A 131 -3.85 17.48 7.44
N ASP A 132 -4.39 16.60 6.59
CA ASP A 132 -4.30 15.14 6.79
C ASP A 132 -2.82 14.71 6.80
N ALA A 133 -2.03 15.26 5.88
CA ALA A 133 -0.60 14.98 5.78
C ALA A 133 0.17 15.46 7.01
N TYR A 134 -0.16 16.64 7.52
CA TYR A 134 0.45 17.18 8.74
C TYR A 134 0.33 16.22 9.92
N LEU A 135 -0.85 15.61 10.14
CA LEU A 135 -1.05 14.66 11.24
C LEU A 135 -0.11 13.44 11.13
N SER A 136 0.07 12.90 9.93
CA SER A 136 1.01 11.79 9.70
C SER A 136 2.47 12.21 9.80
N LEU A 137 2.81 13.37 9.25
CA LEU A 137 4.18 13.91 9.24
C LEU A 137 4.67 14.24 10.67
N GLN A 138 3.78 14.60 11.59
CA GLN A 138 4.10 14.78 13.02
C GLN A 138 4.56 13.49 13.71
N LEU A 139 4.15 12.33 13.20
CA LEU A 139 4.49 11.00 13.75
C LEU A 139 5.65 10.34 13.02
N LEU A 140 6.11 10.93 11.91
CA LEU A 140 7.11 10.33 11.04
C LEU A 140 8.52 10.47 11.66
N GLU A 141 9.13 9.33 11.98
CA GLU A 141 10.49 9.28 12.55
C GLU A 141 11.58 9.12 11.48
N THR A 142 11.22 8.69 10.27
CA THR A 142 12.16 8.51 9.15
C THR A 142 12.15 9.70 8.19
N PRO A 143 13.18 9.86 7.34
CA PRO A 143 13.18 10.92 6.32
C PRO A 143 12.03 10.88 5.31
N VAL A 144 11.47 9.69 5.04
CA VAL A 144 10.45 9.48 3.99
C VAL A 144 9.39 8.49 4.47
N CYS A 145 8.12 8.78 4.18
CA CYS A 145 7.04 7.82 4.31
C CYS A 145 6.44 7.52 2.93
N PHE A 146 6.27 6.25 2.59
CA PHE A 146 5.53 5.82 1.42
C PHE A 146 4.11 5.41 1.83
N LEU A 147 3.13 5.96 1.12
CA LEU A 147 1.70 5.70 1.30
C LEU A 147 0.98 5.47 -0.02
N GLY A 148 -0.15 4.76 0.05
CA GLY A 148 -1.02 4.41 -1.07
C GLY A 148 -2.44 4.92 -0.83
N HIS A 149 -3.42 4.06 -1.04
CA HIS A 149 -4.85 4.23 -0.72
C HIS A 149 -5.59 5.25 -1.59
N SER A 150 -5.01 6.42 -1.88
CA SER A 150 -5.62 7.45 -2.72
C SER A 150 -5.75 7.05 -4.19
N HIS A 151 -4.97 6.05 -4.63
CA HIS A 151 -4.79 5.65 -6.03
C HIS A 151 -4.27 6.78 -6.92
N VAL A 152 -3.72 7.85 -6.33
CA VAL A 152 -3.23 9.03 -7.04
C VAL A 152 -1.80 9.33 -6.58
N PRO A 153 -0.82 9.44 -7.51
CA PRO A 153 0.53 9.85 -7.15
C PRO A 153 0.50 11.29 -6.63
N ILE A 154 0.90 11.46 -5.37
CA ILE A 154 0.99 12.75 -4.69
C ILE A 154 2.11 12.71 -3.66
N ASN A 155 2.85 13.81 -3.56
CA ASN A 155 3.91 13.96 -2.57
C ASN A 155 3.52 15.06 -1.59
N PHE A 156 3.73 14.82 -0.30
CA PHE A 156 3.60 15.83 0.75
C PHE A 156 4.95 16.08 1.39
N VAL A 157 5.32 17.36 1.54
CA VAL A 157 6.65 17.78 2.00
C VAL A 157 6.49 18.71 3.18
N TRP A 158 7.23 18.44 4.26
CA TRP A 158 7.29 19.30 5.44
C TRP A 158 8.68 19.92 5.61
N ASP A 159 8.74 21.23 5.39
CA ASP A 159 9.87 22.10 5.71
C ASP A 159 9.51 23.04 6.89
N GLU A 160 9.09 24.26 6.62
CA GLU A 160 8.41 25.18 7.53
C GLU A 160 6.90 24.90 7.57
N THR A 161 6.31 24.53 6.43
CA THR A 161 4.87 24.21 6.29
C THR A 161 4.68 22.95 5.47
N VAL A 162 3.48 22.37 5.51
CA VAL A 162 3.15 21.20 4.67
C VAL A 162 2.67 21.68 3.31
N THR A 163 3.38 21.26 2.26
CA THR A 163 3.02 21.49 0.86
C THR A 163 2.74 20.17 0.15
N PHE A 164 2.06 20.21 -1.01
CA PHE A 164 1.81 19.03 -1.83
C PHE A 164 2.18 19.27 -3.29
N HIS A 165 2.61 18.21 -3.97
CA HIS A 165 3.07 18.23 -5.36
C HIS A 165 2.57 16.98 -6.11
N HIS A 166 2.35 17.11 -7.42
CA HIS A 166 2.02 15.99 -8.32
C HIS A 166 3.19 15.59 -9.23
N GLU A 167 4.37 16.16 -8.99
CA GLU A 167 5.57 15.86 -9.76
C GLU A 167 6.01 14.43 -9.50
N THR A 168 6.41 13.71 -10.56
CA THR A 168 6.87 12.33 -10.46
C THR A 168 8.36 12.21 -10.14
N ASP A 169 9.12 13.26 -10.43
CA ASP A 169 10.55 13.35 -10.13
C ASP A 169 10.75 14.29 -8.94
N PHE A 170 11.17 13.74 -7.80
CA PHE A 170 11.37 14.51 -6.58
C PHE A 170 12.72 14.17 -5.93
N VAL A 171 13.44 15.20 -5.47
CA VAL A 171 14.73 15.03 -4.79
C VAL A 171 14.57 15.42 -3.33
N ILE A 172 14.76 14.44 -2.44
CA ILE A 172 14.71 14.66 -0.99
C ILE A 172 16.12 15.01 -0.52
N ALA A 173 16.28 16.24 -0.02
CA ALA A 173 17.55 16.64 0.58
C ALA A 173 17.78 15.85 1.88
N PRO A 174 19.00 15.36 2.16
CA PRO A 174 19.31 14.77 3.45
C PRO A 174 19.14 15.83 4.55
N ARG A 175 18.55 15.42 5.68
CA ARG A 175 18.56 16.22 6.91
C ARG A 175 19.95 16.23 7.56
#